data_AF-A0A4P8RT48-F1
#
_entry.id   AF-A0A4P8RT48-F1
#
_cell.length_a   1.000
_cell.length_b   1.000
_cell.length_c   1.000
_cell.angle_alpha   90.00
_cell.angle_beta   90.00
_cell.angle_gamma   90.00
#
_symmetry.space_group_name_H-M   'P 1'
#
loop_
_entity.id
_entity.type
_entity.pdbx_description
1 polymer ?
#
loop_
_entity_poly.entity_id
_entity_poly.type
_entity_poly.pdbx_seq_one_letter_code
_entity_poly.pdbx_strand_id
1 'polypeptide(L)'
;MHKEERLTEVRATKKRYDTIIARLLNTAATYKAIFPQLAAIEVFLDSTYTEVGEEVDCLVKLDELCLYFQELSVNCYIFRHLYHNLCIDVGAVKNDTPPFNLGDIYIVLPK
;
A
#
# COMPACT_ATOMS: atom_id res chain seq x y z
N MET A 1 -25.36 -17.52 10.07
CA MET A 1 -24.28 -16.79 10.75
C MET A 1 -23.03 -16.62 9.87
N HIS A 2 -22.44 -17.66 9.28
CA HIS A 2 -21.14 -17.56 8.58
C HIS A 2 -21.06 -16.77 7.24
N LYS A 3 -22.15 -16.20 6.71
CA LYS A 3 -22.09 -15.43 5.46
C LYS A 3 -21.93 -13.92 5.72
N GLU A 4 -22.50 -13.44 6.81
CA GLU A 4 -22.54 -12.02 7.15
C GLU A 4 -21.22 -11.55 7.79
N GLU A 5 -20.60 -12.40 8.62
CA GLU A 5 -19.26 -12.18 9.18
C GLU A 5 -18.20 -12.10 8.08
N ARG A 6 -18.23 -13.05 7.12
CA ARG A 6 -17.29 -13.04 5.96
C ARG A 6 -17.43 -11.80 5.09
N LEU A 7 -18.66 -11.39 4.76
CA LEU A 7 -18.88 -10.15 3.99
C LEU A 7 -18.40 -8.89 4.74
N THR A 8 -18.40 -8.93 6.07
CA THR A 8 -17.94 -7.81 6.90
C THR A 8 -16.40 -7.74 6.94
N GLU A 9 -15.74 -8.88 7.15
CA GLU A 9 -14.28 -8.99 7.12
C GLU A 9 -13.69 -8.57 5.79
N VAL A 10 -14.34 -8.94 4.69
CA VAL A 10 -13.78 -8.64 3.38
C VAL A 10 -14.00 -7.18 2.99
N ARG A 11 -15.16 -6.58 3.33
CA ARG A 11 -15.35 -5.12 3.22
C ARG A 11 -14.30 -4.35 4.03
N ALA A 12 -13.96 -4.84 5.23
CA ALA A 12 -12.91 -4.24 6.05
C ALA A 12 -11.53 -4.36 5.38
N THR A 13 -11.20 -5.52 4.83
CA THR A 13 -9.95 -5.76 4.10
C THR A 13 -9.82 -4.87 2.88
N LYS A 14 -10.87 -4.76 2.05
CA LYS A 14 -10.91 -3.89 0.88
C LYS A 14 -10.72 -2.43 1.26
N LYS A 15 -11.37 -1.95 2.33
CA LYS A 15 -11.19 -0.58 2.83
C LYS A 15 -9.74 -0.30 3.25
N ARG A 16 -9.10 -1.23 3.96
CA ARG A 16 -7.69 -1.11 4.35
C ARG A 16 -6.76 -1.16 3.13
N TYR A 17 -7.05 -2.01 2.15
CA TYR A 17 -6.37 -2.04 0.86
C TYR A 17 -6.45 -0.67 0.16
N ASP A 18 -7.65 -0.11 0.00
CA ASP A 18 -7.85 1.20 -0.66
C ASP A 18 -7.10 2.31 0.08
N THR A 19 -7.04 2.23 1.41
CA THR A 19 -6.30 3.17 2.25
C THR A 19 -4.80 3.10 1.97
N ILE A 20 -4.22 1.89 1.86
CA ILE A 20 -2.80 1.69 1.52
C ILE A 20 -2.49 2.27 0.13
N ILE A 21 -3.32 1.98 -0.87
CA ILE A 21 -3.15 2.48 -2.24
C ILE A 21 -3.22 4.01 -2.28
N ALA A 22 -4.24 4.61 -1.67
CA ALA A 22 -4.38 6.06 -1.60
C ALA A 22 -3.17 6.72 -0.93
N ARG A 23 -2.63 6.09 0.12
CA ARG A 23 -1.47 6.61 0.86
C ARG A 23 -0.18 6.53 0.04
N LEU A 24 0.01 5.49 -0.77
CA LEU A 24 1.13 5.40 -1.70
C LEU A 24 1.03 6.47 -2.79
N LEU A 25 -0.16 6.66 -3.38
CA LEU A 25 -0.41 7.71 -4.37
C LEU A 25 -0.13 9.10 -3.79
N ASN A 26 -0.64 9.39 -2.59
CA ASN A 26 -0.37 10.67 -1.90
C ASN A 26 1.13 10.87 -1.64
N THR A 27 1.84 9.82 -1.27
CA THR A 27 3.28 9.89 -1.02
C THR A 27 4.05 10.18 -2.31
N ALA A 28 3.69 9.53 -3.41
CA ALA A 28 4.29 9.77 -4.72
C ALA A 28 3.99 11.19 -5.20
N ALA A 29 2.73 11.63 -5.13
CA ALA A 29 2.32 12.98 -5.54
C ALA A 29 3.06 14.08 -4.74
N THR A 30 3.25 13.87 -3.44
CA THR A 30 3.91 14.83 -2.54
C THR A 30 5.40 14.96 -2.84
N TYR A 31 6.10 13.85 -3.10
CA TYR A 31 7.56 13.84 -3.15
C TYR A 31 8.18 13.60 -4.51
N LYS A 32 7.40 13.34 -5.58
CA LYS A 32 7.96 13.07 -6.92
C LYS A 32 8.82 14.19 -7.49
N ALA A 33 8.59 15.44 -7.08
CA ALA A 33 9.46 16.56 -7.48
C ALA A 33 10.88 16.46 -6.88
N ILE A 34 11.00 15.85 -5.70
CA ILE A 34 12.27 15.66 -4.98
C ILE A 34 12.88 14.29 -5.31
N PHE A 35 12.03 13.28 -5.50
CA PHE A 35 12.38 11.91 -5.84
C PHE A 35 11.66 11.49 -7.12
N PRO A 36 12.18 11.84 -8.31
CA PRO A 36 11.54 11.54 -9.60
C PRO A 36 11.19 10.06 -9.80
N GLN A 37 11.95 9.16 -9.18
CA GLN A 37 11.71 7.73 -9.19
C GLN A 37 10.34 7.33 -8.62
N LEU A 38 9.71 8.16 -7.78
CA LEU A 38 8.36 7.92 -7.28
C LEU A 38 7.28 8.04 -8.37
N ALA A 39 7.56 8.71 -9.49
CA ALA A 39 6.63 8.76 -10.62
C ALA A 39 6.35 7.36 -11.21
N ALA A 40 7.31 6.43 -11.11
CA ALA A 40 7.11 5.04 -11.56
C ALA A 40 6.08 4.29 -10.69
N ILE A 41 5.87 4.71 -9.44
CA ILE A 41 4.83 4.15 -8.58
C ILE A 41 3.45 4.56 -9.08
N GLU A 42 3.25 5.84 -9.41
CA GLU A 42 1.95 6.33 -9.90
C GLU A 42 1.49 5.53 -11.12
N VAL A 43 2.39 5.33 -12.09
CA VAL A 43 2.12 4.54 -13.30
C VAL A 43 1.79 3.08 -12.97
N PHE A 44 2.60 2.44 -12.10
CA PHE A 44 2.36 1.06 -11.69
C PHE A 44 1.02 0.91 -10.96
N LEU A 45 0.66 1.88 -10.13
CA LEU A 45 -0.57 1.84 -9.36
C LEU A 45 -1.80 2.02 -10.24
N ASP A 46 -1.76 2.98 -11.16
CA ASP A 46 -2.82 3.24 -12.13
C ASP A 46 -3.03 2.06 -13.10
N SER A 47 -1.97 1.34 -13.48
CA SER A 47 -2.10 0.19 -14.39
C SER A 47 -2.59 -1.09 -13.72
N THR A 48 -2.27 -1.27 -12.44
CA THR A 48 -2.37 -2.59 -11.77
C THR A 48 -3.55 -2.68 -10.82
N TYR A 49 -4.04 -1.55 -10.31
CA TYR A 49 -4.95 -1.55 -9.17
C TYR A 49 -6.27 -0.78 -9.38
N THR A 50 -6.48 -0.22 -10.56
CA THR A 50 -7.73 0.48 -10.94
C THR A 50 -8.90 -0.49 -11.16
N GLU A 51 -8.65 -1.80 -11.27
CA GLU A 51 -9.64 -2.83 -11.61
C GLU A 51 -9.69 -4.02 -10.63
N VAL A 52 -9.35 -3.83 -9.35
CA VAL A 52 -9.49 -4.93 -8.37
C VAL A 52 -10.97 -5.21 -8.10
N GLY A 53 -11.52 -6.19 -8.83
CA GLY A 53 -12.82 -6.82 -8.58
C GLY A 53 -12.83 -7.64 -7.29
N GLU A 54 -14.04 -7.93 -6.79
CA GLU A 54 -14.37 -8.44 -5.45
C GLU A 54 -13.28 -9.24 -4.69
N GLU A 55 -13.08 -8.81 -3.45
CA GLU A 55 -12.89 -9.59 -2.21
C GLU A 55 -11.65 -10.51 -2.08
N VAL A 56 -11.30 -11.31 -3.07
CA VAL A 56 -10.30 -12.40 -2.93
C VAL A 56 -8.88 -11.98 -3.33
N ASP A 57 -8.72 -10.88 -4.07
CA ASP A 57 -7.42 -10.47 -4.62
C ASP A 57 -6.68 -9.41 -3.78
N CYS A 58 -7.32 -8.76 -2.80
CA CYS A 58 -6.72 -7.63 -2.10
C CYS A 58 -5.41 -7.97 -1.36
N LEU A 59 -5.35 -9.11 -0.64
CA LEU A 59 -4.15 -9.51 0.09
C LEU A 59 -3.03 -9.95 -0.85
N VAL A 60 -3.37 -10.65 -1.94
CA VAL A 60 -2.42 -11.07 -2.97
C VAL A 60 -1.81 -9.84 -3.65
N LYS A 61 -2.66 -8.87 -4.01
CA LYS A 61 -2.27 -7.58 -4.57
C LYS A 61 -1.34 -6.79 -3.66
N LEU A 62 -1.56 -6.83 -2.34
CA LEU A 62 -0.66 -6.22 -1.36
C LEU A 62 0.68 -6.94 -1.26
N ASP A 63 0.70 -8.27 -1.40
CA ASP A 63 1.94 -9.04 -1.44
C ASP A 63 2.75 -8.76 -2.71
N GLU A 64 2.10 -8.71 -3.87
CA GLU A 64 2.72 -8.28 -5.13
C GLU A 64 3.33 -6.88 -5.00
N LEU A 65 2.63 -5.96 -4.33
CA LEU A 65 3.10 -4.62 -4.07
C LEU A 65 4.36 -4.63 -3.18
N CYS A 66 4.35 -5.40 -2.09
CA CYS A 66 5.52 -5.57 -1.24
C CYS A 66 6.73 -6.09 -2.02
N LEU A 67 6.55 -7.08 -2.89
CA LEU A 67 7.62 -7.62 -3.73
C LEU A 67 8.16 -6.56 -4.71
N TYR A 68 7.28 -5.81 -5.38
CA TYR A 68 7.69 -4.73 -6.27
C TYR A 68 8.52 -3.66 -5.52
N PHE A 69 8.04 -3.22 -4.35
CA PHE A 69 8.77 -2.25 -3.54
C PHE A 69 10.07 -2.81 -2.96
N GLN A 70 10.14 -4.11 -2.68
CA GLN A 70 11.36 -4.78 -2.26
C GLN A 70 12.44 -4.66 -3.34
N GLU A 71 12.12 -4.93 -4.60
CA GLU A 71 13.05 -4.81 -5.73
C GLU A 71 13.59 -3.37 -5.85
N LEU A 72 12.72 -2.37 -5.74
CA LEU A 72 13.09 -0.96 -5.80
C LEU A 72 13.91 -0.50 -4.58
N SER A 73 13.69 -1.12 -3.42
CA SER A 73 14.35 -0.76 -2.15
C SER A 73 15.86 -1.04 -2.12
N VAL A 74 16.32 -1.98 -2.96
CA VAL A 74 17.73 -2.39 -3.00
C VAL A 74 18.61 -1.20 -3.35
N ASN A 75 18.19 -0.41 -4.35
CA ASN A 75 19.01 0.64 -4.95
C ASN A 75 18.64 2.06 -4.53
N CYS A 76 17.61 2.22 -3.69
CA CYS A 76 17.08 3.55 -3.40
C CYS A 76 16.57 3.67 -1.96
N TYR A 77 17.14 4.62 -1.22
CA TYR A 77 16.82 4.80 0.20
C TYR A 77 15.34 5.15 0.41
N ILE A 78 14.75 5.96 -0.49
CA ILE A 78 13.34 6.38 -0.38
C ILE A 78 12.41 5.16 -0.52
N PHE A 79 12.73 4.26 -1.45
CA PHE A 79 11.99 3.02 -1.65
C PHE A 79 12.20 2.04 -0.49
N ARG A 80 13.36 2.08 0.17
CA ARG A 80 13.58 1.30 1.40
C ARG A 80 12.69 1.74 2.55
N HIS A 81 12.50 3.04 2.73
CA HIS A 81 11.56 3.56 3.73
C HIS A 81 10.10 3.24 3.35
N LEU A 82 9.73 3.40 2.07
CA LEU A 82 8.41 3.02 1.57
C LEU A 82 8.12 1.53 1.81
N TYR A 83 9.03 0.66 1.36
CA TYR A 83 8.92 -0.79 1.51
C TYR A 83 8.74 -1.20 2.98
N HIS A 84 9.59 -0.68 3.87
CA HIS A 84 9.51 -1.00 5.29
C HIS A 84 8.14 -0.65 5.87
N ASN A 85 7.68 0.59 5.63
CA ASN A 85 6.40 1.06 6.18
C ASN A 85 5.20 0.37 5.51
N LEU A 86 5.29 0.03 4.22
CA LEU A 86 4.28 -0.74 3.50
C LEU A 86 4.13 -2.15 4.10
N CYS A 87 5.24 -2.86 4.30
CA CYS A 87 5.23 -4.20 4.90
C CYS A 87 4.58 -4.22 6.28
N ILE A 88 4.77 -3.16 7.08
CA ILE A 88 4.11 -3.05 8.39
C ILE A 88 2.58 -2.98 8.22
N ASP A 89 2.06 -2.13 7.33
CA ASP A 89 0.60 -2.05 7.15
C ASP A 89 0.03 -3.31 6.52
N VAL A 90 0.70 -3.90 5.52
CA VAL A 90 0.28 -5.18 4.92
C VAL A 90 0.25 -6.28 5.99
N GLY A 91 1.26 -6.32 6.85
CA GLY A 91 1.27 -7.19 8.03
C GLY A 91 0.09 -6.91 8.95
N ALA A 92 -0.28 -5.65 9.17
CA ALA A 92 -1.44 -5.30 9.98
C ALA A 92 -2.76 -5.77 9.35
N VAL A 93 -2.94 -5.59 8.04
CA VAL A 93 -4.11 -6.11 7.33
C VAL A 93 -4.21 -7.63 7.46
N LYS A 94 -3.10 -8.35 7.28
CA LYS A 94 -3.03 -9.82 7.38
C LYS A 94 -3.35 -10.36 8.77
N ASN A 95 -3.00 -9.63 9.82
CA ASN A 95 -3.21 -10.05 11.21
C ASN A 95 -4.50 -9.47 11.82
N ASP A 96 -5.33 -8.82 11.00
CA ASP A 96 -6.50 -8.05 11.41
C ASP A 96 -6.22 -7.03 12.53
N THR A 97 -5.04 -6.41 12.51
CA THR A 97 -4.68 -5.34 13.44
C THR A 97 -4.80 -3.97 12.78
N PRO A 98 -4.93 -2.88 13.56
CA PRO A 98 -4.90 -1.53 13.01
C PRO A 98 -3.59 -1.24 12.27
N PRO A 99 -3.63 -0.58 11.08
CA PRO A 99 -2.43 -0.11 10.40
C PRO A 99 -1.58 0.80 11.29
N PHE A 100 -0.26 0.71 11.15
CA PHE A 100 0.68 1.35 12.08
C PHE A 100 0.82 2.85 11.83
N ASN A 101 0.63 3.32 10.59
CA ASN A 101 0.72 4.73 10.24
C ASN A 101 -0.67 5.32 9.97
N LEU A 102 -1.11 6.24 10.83
CA LEU A 102 -2.38 6.97 10.68
C LEU A 102 -2.25 8.26 9.84
N GLY A 103 -1.05 8.56 9.33
CA GLY A 103 -0.84 9.72 8.46
C GLY A 103 -1.25 9.43 7.01
N ASP A 104 -1.31 10.48 6.19
CA ASP A 104 -1.70 10.39 4.77
C ASP A 104 -0.53 10.05 3.82
N ILE A 105 0.69 9.90 4.35
CA ILE A 105 1.91 9.62 3.59
C ILE A 105 2.82 8.62 4.31
N TYR A 106 3.57 7.83 3.53
CA TYR A 106 4.52 6.82 4.01
C TYR A 106 5.91 7.38 4.37
N ILE A 107 6.21 8.62 3.95
CA ILE A 107 7.51 9.25 4.16
C ILE A 107 7.31 10.58 4.88
N VAL A 108 8.00 10.74 6.01
CA VAL A 108 8.17 12.02 6.68
C VAL A 108 9.64 12.38 6.58
N LEU A 109 9.96 13.34 5.72
CA LEU A 109 11.34 13.86 5.65
C LEU A 109 11.61 14.73 6.89
N PRO A 110 12.78 14.58 7.54
CA PRO A 110 13.19 15.54 8.56
C PRO A 110 13.29 16.94 7.93
N LYS A 111 12.83 17.94 8.68
CA LYS A 111 12.94 19.36 8.31
C LYS A 111 14.38 19.84 8.42
#